data_AF-A0A2H5WZ07-F1
#
_entry.id   AF-A0A2H5WZ07-F1
#
_cell.length_a   1.000
_cell.length_b   1.000
_cell.length_c   1.000
_cell.angle_alpha   90.00
_cell.angle_beta   90.00
_cell.angle_gamma   90.00
#
_symmetry.space_group_name_H-M   'P 1'
#
loop_
_entity.id
_entity.type
_entity.pdbx_description
1 polymer ?
#
loop_
_entity_poly.entity_id
_entity_poly.type
_entity_poly.pdbx_seq_one_letter_code
_entity_poly.pdbx_strand_id
1 'polypeptide(L)'
;MICPVSIQRAAQRTTVKNEHLTAERLIELVERGRRCRHYRECLDHIVECATCRAAYKELLAAEQVVQAVRSDRRRWVWWLVPAAAAAVGVIWLLWLLTARSYPAYQVAVRTEGSAVYEGRLRLPDWAASAALQFSTPPPVTRSEQPHAPFVKLLQPQEEGLDNPRPVFVWSPVPESSGYRATLMPASGETVITLQVNGTQATLPAGMQLQPGLTYRLTITVLLPDALPGSEPRQEYTFRMLTAQEVQRLNWARQHRRQAPYTCTVLFYQLGHYQEALATLPPRPNDPLVQRWREVLTHSLPNAVQPAQ
;
A
#
# COMPACT_ATOMS: atom_id res chain seq x y z
N MET A 1 50.90 -85.21 -32.91
CA MET A 1 49.47 -85.35 -32.52
C MET A 1 49.42 -86.40 -31.43
N ILE A 2 48.97 -86.20 -30.19
CA ILE A 2 48.17 -85.18 -29.50
C ILE A 2 48.64 -85.13 -28.03
N CYS A 3 48.67 -83.93 -27.44
CA CYS A 3 49.04 -83.63 -26.04
C CYS A 3 47.98 -84.09 -25.02
N PRO A 4 48.36 -84.28 -23.73
CA PRO A 4 47.47 -84.04 -22.62
C PRO A 4 47.94 -82.83 -21.80
N VAL A 5 47.23 -81.72 -21.96
CA VAL A 5 47.27 -80.54 -21.08
C VAL A 5 46.04 -80.59 -20.16
N SER A 6 46.24 -80.18 -18.91
CA SER A 6 45.23 -79.66 -17.97
C SER A 6 44.27 -80.65 -17.27
N ILE A 7 44.71 -81.20 -16.14
CA ILE A 7 43.80 -81.73 -15.07
C ILE A 7 43.85 -80.85 -13.79
N GLN A 8 44.66 -79.78 -13.76
CA GLN A 8 44.82 -78.93 -12.56
C GLN A 8 43.75 -77.85 -12.32
N ARG A 9 42.66 -77.76 -13.12
CA ARG A 9 41.60 -76.74 -12.95
C ARG A 9 40.35 -77.18 -12.19
N ALA A 10 40.22 -78.44 -11.80
CA ALA A 10 39.01 -78.94 -11.14
C ALA A 10 39.03 -78.84 -9.60
N ALA A 11 40.17 -78.53 -8.97
CA ALA A 11 40.32 -78.57 -7.51
C ALA A 11 40.35 -77.19 -6.79
N GLN A 12 40.16 -76.07 -7.51
CA GLN A 12 40.20 -74.71 -6.94
C GLN A 12 38.85 -73.97 -6.94
N ARG A 13 37.73 -74.65 -7.26
CA ARG A 13 36.39 -74.01 -7.31
C ARG A 13 35.47 -74.28 -6.12
N THR A 14 35.92 -74.97 -5.08
CA THR A 14 35.07 -75.35 -3.94
C THR A 14 35.36 -74.60 -2.64
N THR A 15 36.24 -73.59 -2.66
CA THR A 15 36.59 -72.75 -1.49
C THR A 15 36.20 -71.27 -1.65
N VAL A 16 35.08 -71.00 -2.33
CA VAL A 16 34.30 -69.75 -2.15
C VAL A 16 32.86 -70.14 -1.74
N LYS A 17 32.74 -71.20 -0.93
CA LYS A 17 31.50 -71.55 -0.23
C LYS A 17 31.42 -70.65 0.99
N ASN A 18 30.77 -69.49 0.87
CA ASN A 18 30.04 -68.77 1.94
C ASN A 18 29.81 -67.28 1.64
N GLU A 19 30.28 -66.75 0.51
CA GLU A 19 29.91 -65.39 0.12
C GLU A 19 28.55 -65.42 -0.58
N HIS A 20 27.52 -65.04 0.16
CA HIS A 20 26.19 -64.75 -0.39
C HIS A 20 26.27 -63.61 -1.41
N LEU A 21 25.36 -63.62 -2.39
CA LEU A 21 25.16 -62.44 -3.24
C LEU A 21 24.86 -61.22 -2.37
N THR A 22 25.53 -60.10 -2.66
CA THR A 22 25.27 -58.84 -1.97
C THR A 22 23.85 -58.38 -2.27
N ALA A 23 23.26 -57.61 -1.35
CA ALA A 23 21.91 -57.10 -1.50
C ALA A 23 21.73 -56.27 -2.79
N GLU A 24 22.76 -55.51 -3.19
CA GLU A 24 22.76 -54.69 -4.40
C GLU A 24 22.64 -55.55 -5.66
N ARG A 25 23.33 -56.69 -5.71
CA ARG A 25 23.24 -57.62 -6.83
C ARG A 25 21.87 -58.29 -6.91
N LEU A 26 21.26 -58.62 -5.77
CA LEU A 26 19.91 -59.17 -5.73
C LEU A 26 18.87 -58.15 -6.18
N ILE A 27 18.99 -56.89 -5.74
CA ILE A 27 18.11 -55.79 -6.17
C ILE A 27 18.28 -55.53 -7.67
N GLU A 28 19.53 -55.44 -8.16
CA GLU A 28 19.79 -55.23 -9.59
C GLU A 28 19.20 -56.37 -10.45
N LEU A 29 19.29 -57.61 -9.97
CA LEU A 29 18.73 -58.77 -10.65
C LEU A 29 17.20 -58.70 -10.75
N VAL A 30 16.54 -58.27 -9.67
CA VAL A 30 15.07 -58.12 -9.62
C VAL A 30 14.62 -56.99 -10.54
N GLU A 31 15.21 -55.80 -10.43
CA GLU A 31 14.80 -54.63 -11.23
C GLU A 31 15.08 -54.76 -12.72
N ARG A 32 16.21 -55.36 -13.11
CA ARG A 32 16.65 -55.41 -14.53
C ARG A 32 16.32 -56.74 -15.19
N GLY A 33 16.00 -57.77 -14.43
CA GLY A 33 15.77 -59.13 -14.92
C GLY A 33 16.91 -59.61 -15.82
N ARG A 34 16.56 -60.12 -17.02
CA ARG A 34 17.52 -60.62 -18.03
C ARG A 34 18.54 -59.58 -18.51
N ARG A 35 18.36 -58.29 -18.22
CA ARG A 35 19.29 -57.21 -18.61
C ARG A 35 20.39 -56.97 -17.57
N CYS A 36 20.37 -57.67 -16.43
CA CYS A 36 21.42 -57.58 -15.41
C CYS A 36 22.76 -58.08 -15.97
N ARG A 37 23.85 -57.36 -15.68
CA ARG A 37 25.21 -57.82 -15.99
C ARG A 37 25.48 -59.06 -15.11
N HIS A 38 25.91 -60.17 -15.71
CA HIS A 38 26.10 -61.47 -15.03
C HIS A 38 24.81 -62.19 -14.57
N TYR A 39 23.67 -61.95 -15.26
CA TYR A 39 22.39 -62.61 -14.97
C TYR A 39 22.48 -64.13 -14.75
N ARG A 40 23.23 -64.85 -15.60
CA ARG A 40 23.38 -66.31 -15.50
C ARG A 40 24.13 -66.72 -14.23
N GLU A 41 25.25 -66.07 -13.93
CA GLU A 41 26.06 -66.37 -12.74
C GLU A 41 25.28 -66.11 -11.44
N CYS A 42 24.50 -65.03 -11.38
CA CYS A 42 23.64 -64.74 -10.23
C CYS A 42 22.51 -65.78 -10.07
N LEU A 43 21.90 -66.23 -11.18
CA LEU A 43 20.87 -67.27 -11.14
C LEU A 43 21.43 -68.63 -10.71
N ASP A 44 22.58 -69.03 -11.26
CA ASP A 44 23.23 -70.29 -10.90
C ASP A 44 23.54 -70.30 -9.39
N HIS A 45 24.04 -69.19 -8.84
CA HIS A 45 24.23 -69.04 -7.40
C HIS A 45 22.92 -69.11 -6.59
N ILE A 46 21.82 -68.49 -7.05
CA ILE A 46 20.50 -68.55 -6.39
C ILE A 46 19.92 -69.97 -6.41
N VAL A 47 20.23 -70.75 -7.45
CA VAL A 47 19.84 -72.17 -7.52
C VAL A 47 20.66 -73.00 -6.53
N GLU A 48 21.91 -72.66 -6.26
CA GLU A 48 22.74 -73.41 -5.31
C GLU A 48 22.62 -72.94 -3.85
N CYS A 49 22.29 -71.66 -3.61
CA CYS A 49 22.27 -71.04 -2.28
C CYS A 49 20.84 -70.80 -1.76
N ALA A 50 20.44 -71.53 -0.72
CA ALA A 50 19.11 -71.42 -0.11
C ALA A 50 18.80 -70.02 0.44
N THR A 51 19.77 -69.35 1.07
CA THR A 51 19.60 -68.01 1.65
C THR A 51 19.32 -66.96 0.57
N CYS A 52 20.12 -66.94 -0.51
CA CYS A 52 19.91 -66.02 -1.63
C CYS A 52 18.59 -66.30 -2.36
N ARG A 53 18.16 -67.57 -2.41
CA ARG A 53 16.86 -67.95 -2.97
C ARG A 53 15.67 -67.41 -2.16
N ALA A 54 15.75 -67.45 -0.83
CA ALA A 54 14.71 -66.88 0.03
C ALA A 54 14.62 -65.37 -0.17
N ALA A 55 15.75 -64.67 -0.09
CA ALA A 55 15.82 -63.22 -0.29
C ALA A 55 15.31 -62.79 -1.68
N TYR A 56 15.66 -63.53 -2.73
CA TYR A 56 15.19 -63.25 -4.09
C TYR A 56 13.67 -63.40 -4.23
N LYS A 57 13.06 -64.39 -3.56
CA LYS A 57 11.59 -64.56 -3.56
C LYS A 57 10.87 -63.41 -2.86
N GLU A 58 11.39 -62.94 -1.73
CA GLU A 58 10.81 -61.81 -1.01
C GLU A 58 10.86 -60.52 -1.85
N LEU A 59 11.99 -60.26 -2.51
CA LEU A 59 12.14 -59.10 -3.39
C LEU A 59 11.20 -59.17 -4.61
N LEU A 60 11.02 -60.35 -5.21
CA LEU A 60 10.05 -60.54 -6.31
C LEU A 60 8.61 -60.29 -5.85
N ALA A 61 8.23 -60.75 -4.65
CA ALA A 61 6.90 -60.49 -4.10
C ALA A 61 6.67 -58.98 -3.87
N ALA A 62 7.69 -58.27 -3.37
CA ALA A 62 7.64 -56.82 -3.21
C ALA A 62 7.52 -56.08 -4.56
N GLU A 63 8.27 -56.52 -5.59
CA GLU A 63 8.21 -55.90 -6.91
C GLU A 63 6.83 -56.09 -7.57
N GLN A 64 6.19 -57.26 -7.41
CA GLN A 64 4.85 -57.50 -7.93
C GLN A 64 3.81 -56.53 -7.36
N VAL A 65 3.90 -56.21 -6.06
CA VAL A 65 3.04 -55.21 -5.43
C VAL A 65 3.29 -53.81 -6.02
N VAL A 66 4.55 -53.42 -6.21
CA VAL A 66 4.92 -52.12 -6.79
C VAL A 66 4.48 -52.01 -8.26
N GLN A 67 4.62 -53.08 -9.04
CA GLN A 67 4.20 -53.11 -10.44
C GLN A 67 2.69 -52.97 -10.58
N ALA A 68 1.89 -53.64 -9.73
CA ALA A 68 0.44 -53.49 -9.70
C ALA A 68 0.01 -52.04 -9.47
N VAL A 69 0.66 -51.34 -8.52
CA VAL A 69 0.39 -49.92 -8.24
C VAL A 69 0.83 -49.01 -9.40
N ARG A 70 1.95 -49.31 -10.07
CA ARG A 70 2.44 -48.51 -11.21
C ARG A 70 1.58 -48.66 -12.47
N SER A 71 1.05 -49.85 -12.75
CA SER A 71 0.20 -50.07 -13.93
C SER A 71 -1.13 -49.30 -13.85
N ASP A 72 -1.67 -49.13 -12.65
CA ASP A 72 -2.96 -48.45 -12.46
C ASP A 72 -2.81 -46.92 -12.60
N ARG A 73 -1.68 -46.38 -12.13
CA ARG A 73 -1.38 -44.94 -12.20
C ARG A 73 -1.18 -44.42 -13.62
N ARG A 74 -0.75 -45.26 -14.57
CA ARG A 74 -0.44 -44.82 -15.94
C ARG A 74 -1.68 -44.63 -16.83
N ARG A 75 -2.81 -45.29 -16.52
CA ARG A 75 -4.10 -45.07 -17.19
C ARG A 75 -4.84 -43.83 -16.68
N TRP A 76 -4.64 -43.46 -15.41
CA TRP A 76 -5.35 -42.35 -14.79
C TRP A 76 -4.72 -40.96 -15.07
N VAL A 77 -3.40 -40.89 -15.23
CA VAL A 77 -2.69 -39.62 -15.47
C VAL A 77 -2.99 -39.01 -16.85
N TRP A 78 -3.32 -39.83 -17.86
CA TRP A 78 -3.58 -39.31 -19.22
C TRP A 78 -4.91 -38.53 -19.35
N TRP A 79 -5.85 -38.70 -18.41
CA TRP A 79 -7.12 -37.97 -18.41
C TRP A 79 -7.10 -36.65 -17.61
N LEU A 80 -6.10 -36.44 -16.72
CA LEU A 80 -6.09 -35.28 -15.81
C LEU A 80 -5.19 -34.11 -16.24
N VAL A 81 -4.32 -34.29 -17.25
CA VAL A 81 -3.46 -33.23 -17.78
C VAL A 81 -4.23 -32.01 -18.32
N PRO A 82 -5.34 -32.14 -19.08
CA PRO A 82 -6.06 -30.96 -19.58
C PRO A 82 -6.83 -30.19 -18.49
N ALA A 83 -7.28 -30.87 -17.42
CA ALA A 83 -8.04 -30.22 -16.35
C ALA A 83 -7.16 -29.39 -15.40
N ALA A 84 -5.95 -29.86 -15.09
CA ALA A 84 -5.04 -29.15 -14.18
C ALA A 84 -4.48 -27.85 -14.79
N ALA A 85 -4.21 -27.83 -16.10
CA ALA A 85 -3.69 -26.64 -16.79
C ALA A 85 -4.72 -25.50 -16.83
N ALA A 86 -6.01 -25.82 -17.02
CA ALA A 86 -7.09 -24.84 -17.00
C ALA A 86 -7.27 -24.20 -15.62
N ALA A 87 -7.20 -25.00 -14.54
CA ALA A 87 -7.32 -24.48 -13.18
C ALA A 87 -6.17 -23.52 -12.81
N VAL A 88 -4.93 -23.85 -13.16
CA VAL A 88 -3.77 -22.95 -12.93
C VAL A 88 -3.90 -21.66 -13.75
N GLY A 89 -4.36 -21.76 -15.00
CA GLY A 89 -4.61 -20.58 -15.84
C GLY A 89 -5.70 -19.66 -15.27
N VAL A 90 -6.80 -20.22 -14.77
CA VAL A 90 -7.89 -19.47 -14.13
C VAL A 90 -7.42 -18.83 -12.82
N ILE A 91 -6.66 -19.53 -11.99
CA ILE A 91 -6.07 -18.98 -10.76
C ILE A 91 -5.09 -17.86 -11.08
N TRP A 92 -4.23 -18.02 -12.09
CA TRP A 92 -3.29 -16.98 -12.51
C TRP A 92 -3.99 -15.76 -13.10
N LEU A 93 -5.03 -15.95 -13.92
CA LEU A 93 -5.86 -14.87 -14.45
C LEU A 93 -6.63 -14.13 -13.35
N LEU A 94 -7.24 -14.87 -12.41
CA LEU A 94 -7.89 -14.29 -11.23
C LEU A 94 -6.89 -13.52 -10.38
N TRP A 95 -5.68 -14.07 -10.15
CA TRP A 95 -4.62 -13.38 -9.44
C TRP A 95 -4.14 -12.14 -10.18
N LEU A 96 -4.09 -12.13 -11.52
CA LEU A 96 -3.71 -10.95 -12.30
C LEU A 96 -4.80 -9.86 -12.29
N LEU A 97 -6.06 -10.27 -12.26
CA LEU A 97 -7.21 -9.38 -12.14
C LEU A 97 -7.32 -8.80 -10.73
N THR A 98 -7.09 -9.60 -9.68
CA THR A 98 -7.09 -9.12 -8.29
C THR A 98 -5.81 -8.39 -7.92
N ALA A 99 -4.65 -8.75 -8.46
CA ALA A 99 -3.39 -8.05 -8.22
C ALA A 99 -3.36 -6.65 -8.84
N ARG A 100 -4.11 -6.41 -9.92
CA ARG A 100 -4.39 -5.06 -10.42
C ARG A 100 -5.26 -4.22 -9.48
N SER A 101 -5.87 -4.85 -8.49
CA SER A 101 -6.83 -4.22 -7.58
C SER A 101 -6.25 -4.00 -6.17
N TYR A 102 -4.97 -4.28 -5.93
CA TYR A 102 -4.36 -3.90 -4.65
C TYR A 102 -4.34 -2.37 -4.54
N PRO A 103 -5.00 -1.79 -3.53
CA PRO A 103 -5.08 -0.35 -3.41
C PRO A 103 -3.68 0.17 -3.10
N ALA A 104 -3.19 1.06 -3.94
CA ALA A 104 -1.78 1.42 -4.02
C ALA A 104 -1.26 2.19 -2.78
N TYR A 105 -2.13 2.49 -1.80
CA TYR A 105 -1.77 3.00 -0.48
C TYR A 105 -1.22 1.92 0.46
N GLN A 106 -1.72 0.67 0.42
CA GLN A 106 -1.22 -0.42 1.28
C GLN A 106 0.22 -0.80 0.93
N VAL A 107 0.63 -0.50 -0.30
CA VAL A 107 2.00 -0.68 -0.77
C VAL A 107 2.90 0.48 -0.34
N ALA A 108 2.34 1.66 -0.08
CA ALA A 108 3.11 2.86 0.22
C ALA A 108 3.43 3.01 1.71
N VAL A 109 2.48 2.73 2.61
CA VAL A 109 2.70 2.82 4.05
C VAL A 109 2.95 1.43 4.64
N ARG A 110 4.12 1.24 5.25
CA ARG A 110 4.52 -0.04 5.86
C ARG A 110 4.97 0.16 7.30
N THR A 111 4.72 -0.83 8.13
CA THR A 111 5.16 -0.86 9.52
C THR A 111 6.23 -1.93 9.67
N GLU A 112 7.43 -1.55 10.09
CA GLU A 112 8.54 -2.46 10.37
C GLU A 112 8.94 -2.30 11.85
N GLY A 113 8.58 -3.28 12.67
CA GLY A 113 8.67 -3.16 14.12
C GLY A 113 7.74 -2.08 14.66
N SER A 114 8.29 -1.07 15.35
CA SER A 114 7.56 0.11 15.83
C SER A 114 7.64 1.32 14.89
N ALA A 115 8.44 1.24 13.81
CA ALA A 115 8.64 2.36 12.90
C ALA A 115 7.66 2.27 11.71
N VAL A 116 7.02 3.40 11.41
CA VAL A 116 6.17 3.55 10.22
C VAL A 116 6.98 4.21 9.11
N TYR A 117 6.84 3.69 7.90
CA TYR A 117 7.49 4.21 6.71
C TYR A 117 6.46 4.53 5.65
N GLU A 118 6.70 5.59 4.88
CA GLU A 118 6.06 5.81 3.59
C GLU A 118 7.12 5.71 2.49
N GLY A 119 7.00 4.70 1.63
CA GLY A 119 8.05 4.33 0.68
C GLY A 119 9.36 4.00 1.39
N ARG A 120 10.36 4.88 1.24
CA ARG A 120 11.68 4.76 1.88
C ARG A 120 11.86 5.68 3.09
N LEU A 121 10.95 6.62 3.29
CA LEU A 121 11.08 7.61 4.36
C LEU A 121 10.56 7.01 5.67
N ARG A 122 11.42 6.98 6.70
CA ARG A 122 10.98 6.71 8.07
C ARG A 122 10.22 7.91 8.58
N LEU A 123 8.97 7.72 8.96
CA LEU A 123 8.14 8.78 9.51
C LEU A 123 8.49 9.00 10.98
N PRO A 124 8.53 10.26 11.45
CA PRO A 124 8.55 10.53 12.88
C PRO A 124 7.22 10.08 13.53
N ASP A 125 7.26 9.74 14.81
CA ASP A 125 6.11 9.14 15.51
C ASP A 125 4.84 10.01 15.42
N TRP A 126 4.98 11.33 15.45
CA TRP A 126 3.85 12.26 15.31
C TRP A 126 3.25 12.30 13.90
N ALA A 127 4.00 11.92 12.86
CA ALA A 127 3.52 11.86 11.47
C ALA A 127 2.97 10.47 11.11
N ALA A 128 3.41 9.43 11.83
CA ALA A 128 2.93 8.06 11.65
C ALA A 128 1.40 7.96 11.84
N SER A 129 0.83 8.70 12.80
CA SER A 129 -0.62 8.75 13.01
C SER A 129 -1.37 9.36 11.81
N ALA A 130 -0.81 10.39 11.18
CA ALA A 130 -1.37 11.00 9.97
C ALA A 130 -1.34 10.02 8.79
N ALA A 131 -0.26 9.24 8.65
CA ALA A 131 -0.16 8.19 7.62
C ALA A 131 -1.26 7.14 7.77
N LEU A 132 -1.54 6.69 9.00
CA LEU A 132 -2.60 5.73 9.29
C LEU A 132 -3.98 6.31 8.99
N GLN A 133 -4.21 7.59 9.31
CA GLN A 133 -5.49 8.27 9.05
C GLN A 133 -5.80 8.42 7.56
N PHE A 134 -4.80 8.34 6.68
CA PHE A 134 -5.03 8.35 5.22
C PHE A 134 -5.96 7.19 4.78
N SER A 135 -5.93 6.06 5.48
CA SER A 135 -6.83 4.92 5.18
C SER A 135 -8.29 5.17 5.59
N THR A 136 -8.54 6.20 6.40
CA THR A 136 -9.86 6.56 6.96
C THR A 136 -10.15 8.04 6.68
N PRO A 137 -10.42 8.41 5.42
CA PRO A 137 -10.79 9.78 5.08
C PRO A 137 -12.03 10.21 5.88
N PRO A 138 -12.09 11.47 6.33
CA PRO A 138 -13.26 11.98 7.05
C PRO A 138 -14.51 11.90 6.15
N PRO A 139 -15.71 11.80 6.75
CA PRO A 139 -16.93 11.87 5.98
C PRO A 139 -17.03 13.24 5.28
N VAL A 140 -17.47 13.24 4.03
CA VAL A 140 -17.88 14.48 3.35
C VAL A 140 -19.22 14.88 3.96
N THR A 141 -19.21 15.64 5.05
CA THR A 141 -20.41 16.30 5.54
C THR A 141 -20.76 17.39 4.55
N ARG A 142 -21.85 17.19 3.80
CA ARG A 142 -22.44 18.22 2.97
C ARG A 142 -22.91 19.33 3.90
N SER A 143 -22.08 20.33 4.14
CA SER A 143 -22.51 21.57 4.78
C SER A 143 -23.70 22.10 3.97
N GLU A 144 -24.71 22.61 4.68
CA GLU A 144 -25.90 23.24 4.08
C GLU A 144 -25.48 24.17 2.94
N GLN A 145 -26.25 24.14 1.84
CA GLN A 145 -25.89 24.72 0.54
C GLN A 145 -25.04 26.00 0.67
N PRO A 146 -23.78 25.98 0.19
CA PRO A 146 -22.91 27.15 0.28
C PRO A 146 -23.55 28.25 -0.56
N HIS A 147 -24.10 29.26 0.12
CA HIS A 147 -24.44 30.51 -0.53
C HIS A 147 -23.11 31.13 -0.96
N ALA A 148 -22.98 31.50 -2.22
CA ALA A 148 -21.77 32.14 -2.71
C ALA A 148 -21.48 33.37 -1.83
N PRO A 149 -20.26 33.51 -1.29
CA PRO A 149 -19.95 34.60 -0.38
C PRO A 149 -20.11 35.94 -1.11
N PHE A 150 -20.70 36.93 -0.45
CA PHE A 150 -20.94 38.24 -1.05
C PHE A 150 -19.63 38.98 -1.34
N VAL A 151 -18.66 38.87 -0.43
CA VAL A 151 -17.28 39.35 -0.62
C VAL A 151 -16.38 38.13 -0.69
N LYS A 152 -15.71 37.84 -1.81
CA LYS A 152 -14.83 36.65 -1.91
C LYS A 152 -13.43 36.93 -1.38
N LEU A 153 -13.01 36.22 -0.34
CA LEU A 153 -11.62 36.29 0.17
C LEU A 153 -10.67 35.58 -0.81
N LEU A 154 -9.63 36.30 -1.23
CA LEU A 154 -8.58 35.84 -2.14
C LEU A 154 -7.33 35.39 -1.37
N GLN A 155 -7.00 36.06 -0.25
CA GLN A 155 -5.89 35.69 0.63
C GLN A 155 -6.21 36.09 2.08
N PRO A 156 -5.77 35.30 3.07
CA PRO A 156 -5.35 33.90 2.93
C PRO A 156 -6.53 33.01 2.52
N GLN A 157 -6.24 31.88 1.87
CA GLN A 157 -7.26 30.86 1.53
C GLN A 157 -7.20 29.65 2.46
N GLU A 158 -6.18 29.61 3.31
CA GLU A 158 -5.92 28.60 4.30
C GLU A 158 -6.71 28.88 5.59
N GLU A 159 -7.19 27.83 6.23
CA GLU A 159 -7.84 27.95 7.54
C GLU A 159 -6.83 27.99 8.68
N GLY A 160 -5.61 27.47 8.48
CA GLY A 160 -4.51 27.56 9.43
C GLY A 160 -3.43 28.50 8.92
N LEU A 161 -3.17 29.59 9.64
CA LEU A 161 -2.18 30.58 9.25
C LEU A 161 -0.89 30.42 10.06
N ASP A 162 0.25 30.37 9.37
CA ASP A 162 1.59 30.37 9.96
C ASP A 162 2.20 31.78 10.08
N ASN A 163 1.73 32.74 9.28
CA ASN A 163 2.16 34.14 9.35
C ASN A 163 1.37 34.93 10.42
N PRO A 164 2.00 35.43 11.50
CA PRO A 164 1.33 36.18 12.57
C PRO A 164 0.86 37.58 12.16
N ARG A 165 1.24 38.05 10.96
CA ARG A 165 0.79 39.30 10.34
C ARG A 165 0.21 39.03 8.95
N PRO A 166 -0.93 38.33 8.86
CA PRO A 166 -1.53 38.04 7.58
C PRO A 166 -2.01 39.32 6.89
N VAL A 167 -1.93 39.29 5.57
CA VAL A 167 -2.54 40.30 4.70
C VAL A 167 -3.83 39.70 4.16
N PHE A 168 -4.93 40.40 4.36
CA PHE A 168 -6.23 39.97 3.83
C PHE A 168 -6.47 40.67 2.51
N VAL A 169 -6.81 39.91 1.47
CA VAL A 169 -7.13 40.43 0.14
C VAL A 169 -8.44 39.81 -0.30
N TRP A 170 -9.36 40.61 -0.83
CA TRP A 170 -10.66 40.14 -1.34
C TRP A 170 -10.96 40.68 -2.74
N SER A 171 -11.98 40.12 -3.38
CA SER A 171 -12.48 40.61 -4.67
C SER A 171 -13.24 41.93 -4.50
N PRO A 172 -13.09 42.90 -5.42
CA PRO A 172 -13.93 44.09 -5.42
C PRO A 172 -15.41 43.74 -5.57
N VAL A 173 -16.27 44.52 -4.93
CA VAL A 173 -17.73 44.42 -4.99
C VAL A 173 -18.20 45.62 -5.80
N PRO A 174 -19.01 45.41 -6.86
CA PRO A 174 -19.56 46.52 -7.63
C PRO A 174 -20.27 47.53 -6.72
N GLU A 175 -20.17 48.82 -7.08
CA GLU A 175 -20.87 49.92 -6.38
C GLU A 175 -20.40 50.20 -4.93
N SER A 176 -19.36 49.50 -4.45
CA SER A 176 -18.77 49.82 -3.15
C SER A 176 -18.06 51.17 -3.16
N SER A 177 -18.35 52.02 -2.16
CA SER A 177 -17.58 53.23 -1.86
C SER A 177 -16.33 52.94 -1.03
N GLY A 178 -16.26 51.77 -0.40
CA GLY A 178 -15.10 51.30 0.35
C GLY A 178 -15.41 50.06 1.19
N TYR A 179 -14.50 49.75 2.11
CA TYR A 179 -14.63 48.59 2.99
C TYR A 179 -14.21 48.94 4.42
N ARG A 180 -14.78 48.20 5.37
CA ARG A 180 -14.30 48.10 6.75
C ARG A 180 -14.01 46.64 7.05
N ALA A 181 -12.93 46.37 7.77
CA ALA A 181 -12.61 45.01 8.18
C ALA A 181 -12.22 44.97 9.65
N THR A 182 -12.73 43.97 10.36
CA THR A 182 -12.43 43.73 11.78
C THR A 182 -12.07 42.28 12.03
N LEU A 183 -11.23 42.04 13.03
CA LEU A 183 -10.93 40.71 13.56
C LEU A 183 -11.43 40.62 14.99
N MET A 184 -11.98 39.48 15.37
CA MET A 184 -12.33 39.18 16.76
C MET A 184 -11.88 37.76 17.11
N PRO A 185 -11.15 37.55 18.21
CA PRO A 185 -10.86 36.20 18.71
C PRO A 185 -12.17 35.46 19.02
N ALA A 186 -12.22 34.15 18.75
CA ALA A 186 -13.38 33.33 19.11
C ALA A 186 -13.61 33.25 20.63
N SER A 187 -12.57 33.52 21.42
CA SER A 187 -12.57 33.45 22.89
C SER A 187 -13.04 34.72 23.60
N GLY A 188 -13.29 35.84 22.91
CA GLY A 188 -13.64 37.09 23.59
C GLY A 188 -13.89 38.30 22.70
N GLU A 189 -14.23 39.42 23.35
CA GLU A 189 -14.87 40.61 22.74
C GLU A 189 -13.91 41.62 22.10
N THR A 190 -12.59 41.45 22.18
CA THR A 190 -11.67 42.49 21.68
C THR A 190 -11.70 42.53 20.15
N VAL A 191 -12.45 43.49 19.62
CA VAL A 191 -12.52 43.78 18.20
C VAL A 191 -11.25 44.55 17.79
N ILE A 192 -10.49 43.99 16.88
CA ILE A 192 -9.33 44.59 16.26
C ILE A 192 -9.79 45.21 14.94
N THR A 193 -9.73 46.53 14.82
CA THR A 193 -9.98 47.23 13.56
C THR A 193 -8.75 47.14 12.66
N LEU A 194 -8.93 46.63 11.43
CA LEU A 194 -7.86 46.51 10.46
C LEU A 194 -7.63 47.82 9.69
N GLN A 195 -6.41 48.01 9.20
CA GLN A 195 -6.06 49.08 8.28
C GLN A 195 -6.40 48.64 6.86
N VAL A 196 -7.49 49.21 6.31
CA VAL A 196 -8.00 48.89 4.97
C VAL A 196 -7.45 49.86 3.93
N ASN A 197 -6.96 49.33 2.82
CA ASN A 197 -6.56 50.09 1.63
C ASN A 197 -7.11 49.38 0.38
N GLY A 198 -8.16 49.95 -0.23
CA GLY A 198 -8.87 49.31 -1.32
C GLY A 198 -9.46 47.96 -0.90
N THR A 199 -9.10 46.89 -1.61
CA THR A 199 -9.54 45.50 -1.33
C THR A 199 -8.56 44.70 -0.50
N GLN A 200 -7.71 45.38 0.26
CA GLN A 200 -6.70 44.79 1.13
C GLN A 200 -6.83 45.31 2.56
N ALA A 201 -6.61 44.46 3.55
CA ALA A 201 -6.49 44.85 4.96
C ALA A 201 -5.25 44.26 5.62
N THR A 202 -4.68 45.03 6.55
CA THR A 202 -3.54 44.63 7.39
C THR A 202 -3.80 44.93 8.86
N LEU A 203 -3.07 44.26 9.74
CA LEU A 203 -3.11 44.56 11.17
C LEU A 203 -2.54 45.96 11.45
N PRO A 204 -3.00 46.64 12.52
CA PRO A 204 -2.34 47.84 13.01
C PRO A 204 -0.84 47.64 13.25
N ALA A 205 -0.06 48.71 13.05
CA ALA A 205 1.39 48.67 13.22
C ALA A 205 1.79 48.11 14.61
N GLY A 206 2.77 47.20 14.63
CA GLY A 206 3.25 46.55 15.86
C GLY A 206 2.43 45.34 16.30
N MET A 207 1.17 45.20 15.88
CA MET A 207 0.31 44.09 16.29
C MET A 207 0.69 42.76 15.60
N GLN A 208 0.44 41.65 16.29
CA GLN A 208 0.58 40.27 15.79
C GLN A 208 -0.58 39.44 16.34
N LEU A 209 -1.06 38.49 15.55
CA LEU A 209 -2.04 37.50 16.01
C LEU A 209 -1.36 36.45 16.89
N GLN A 210 -2.08 35.98 17.90
CA GLN A 210 -1.54 35.02 18.86
C GLN A 210 -1.64 33.59 18.30
N PRO A 211 -0.55 32.79 18.35
CA PRO A 211 -0.58 31.39 17.98
C PRO A 211 -1.62 30.59 18.76
N GLY A 212 -2.29 29.64 18.10
CA GLY A 212 -3.27 28.74 18.71
C GLY A 212 -4.67 29.32 18.91
N LEU A 213 -4.90 30.60 18.60
CA LEU A 213 -6.24 31.20 18.67
C LEU A 213 -6.98 31.14 17.33
N THR A 214 -8.29 30.94 17.42
CA THR A 214 -9.22 31.10 16.30
C THR A 214 -9.70 32.55 16.23
N TYR A 215 -9.71 33.11 15.03
CA TYR A 215 -10.16 34.46 14.74
C TYR A 215 -11.30 34.44 13.74
N ARG A 216 -12.24 35.37 13.94
CA ARG A 216 -13.30 35.69 12.99
C ARG A 216 -12.99 37.03 12.33
N LEU A 217 -12.87 37.02 11.01
CA LEU A 217 -12.77 38.19 10.15
C LEU A 217 -14.15 38.57 9.66
N THR A 218 -14.53 39.84 9.87
CA THR A 218 -15.74 40.41 9.30
C THR A 218 -15.33 41.50 8.31
N ILE A 219 -15.74 41.36 7.05
CA ILE A 219 -15.58 42.39 6.01
C ILE A 219 -16.95 43.00 5.76
N THR A 220 -17.07 44.31 6.00
CA THR A 220 -18.27 45.11 5.76
C THR A 220 -18.05 45.97 4.51
N VAL A 221 -19.00 45.90 3.58
CA VAL A 221 -18.98 46.71 2.36
C VAL A 221 -19.69 48.02 2.61
N LEU A 222 -19.02 49.14 2.33
CA LEU A 222 -19.61 50.46 2.41
C LEU A 222 -20.24 50.78 1.06
N LEU A 223 -21.55 51.02 1.05
CA LEU A 223 -22.30 51.45 -0.14
C LEU A 223 -22.74 52.92 0.08
N PRO A 224 -22.82 53.73 -0.98
CA PRO A 224 -23.20 55.15 -0.85
C PRO A 224 -24.60 55.35 -0.25
N ASP A 225 -25.54 54.44 -0.53
CA ASP A 225 -26.95 54.56 -0.13
C ASP A 225 -27.35 53.61 1.02
N ALA A 226 -26.39 52.90 1.63
CA ALA A 226 -26.70 51.99 2.73
C ALA A 226 -27.00 52.76 4.03
N LEU A 227 -28.10 52.37 4.70
CA LEU A 227 -28.37 52.84 6.05
C LEU A 227 -27.31 52.28 7.02
N PRO A 228 -26.92 53.05 8.06
CA PRO A 228 -26.04 52.55 9.10
C PRO A 228 -26.57 51.23 9.69
N GLY A 229 -25.75 50.18 9.67
CA GLY A 229 -26.11 48.87 10.21
C GLY A 229 -26.84 47.93 9.24
N SER A 230 -27.22 48.38 8.04
CA SER A 230 -27.72 47.51 6.96
C SER A 230 -26.64 47.17 5.93
N GLU A 231 -25.37 47.41 6.26
CA GLU A 231 -24.24 47.21 5.37
C GLU A 231 -24.04 45.70 5.12
N PRO A 232 -23.90 45.26 3.87
CA PRO A 232 -23.57 43.87 3.57
C PRO A 232 -22.26 43.47 4.25
N ARG A 233 -22.27 42.32 4.91
CA ARG A 233 -21.09 41.79 5.62
C ARG A 233 -20.84 40.33 5.24
N GLN A 234 -19.57 39.98 5.17
CA GLN A 234 -19.10 38.60 5.00
C GLN A 234 -18.19 38.23 6.17
N GLU A 235 -18.41 37.05 6.73
CA GLU A 235 -17.60 36.50 7.81
C GLU A 235 -16.74 35.33 7.33
N TYR A 236 -15.52 35.26 7.87
CA TYR A 236 -14.54 34.24 7.65
C TYR A 236 -13.94 33.79 8.98
N THR A 237 -13.64 32.51 9.13
CA THR A 237 -12.98 31.97 10.33
C THR A 237 -11.68 31.29 9.95
N PHE A 238 -10.62 31.56 10.70
CA PHE A 238 -9.33 30.90 10.57
C PHE A 238 -8.68 30.77 11.94
N ARG A 239 -7.65 29.92 12.06
CA ARG A 239 -6.86 29.74 13.28
C ARG A 239 -5.40 30.07 13.01
N MET A 240 -4.74 30.60 14.02
CA MET A 240 -3.29 30.74 14.01
C MET A 240 -2.64 29.42 14.41
N LEU A 241 -1.70 28.94 13.62
CA LEU A 241 -0.96 27.72 13.94
C LEU A 241 -0.05 27.95 15.15
N THR A 242 0.03 26.94 16.03
CA THR A 242 1.01 26.90 17.12
C THR A 242 2.42 26.66 16.57
N ALA A 243 3.46 26.94 17.37
CA ALA A 243 4.85 26.69 16.97
C ALA A 243 5.10 25.22 16.56
N GLN A 244 4.50 24.27 17.26
CA GLN A 244 4.60 22.85 16.92
C GLN A 244 3.92 22.54 15.58
N GLU A 245 2.77 23.14 15.30
CA GLU A 245 2.07 22.96 14.03
C GLU A 245 2.82 23.58 12.86
N VAL A 246 3.44 24.75 13.05
CA VAL A 246 4.33 25.36 12.05
C VAL A 246 5.51 24.45 11.74
N GLN A 247 6.10 23.78 12.74
CA GLN A 247 7.15 22.77 12.50
C GLN A 247 6.62 21.59 11.67
N ARG A 248 5.41 21.09 11.95
CA ARG A 248 4.77 20.02 11.17
C ARG A 248 4.48 20.45 9.73
N LEU A 249 3.99 21.68 9.53
CA LEU A 249 3.74 22.27 8.22
C LEU A 249 5.04 22.34 7.40
N ASN A 250 6.10 22.85 8.00
CA ASN A 250 7.41 22.96 7.36
C ASN A 250 7.99 21.58 7.01
N TRP A 251 7.85 20.60 7.91
CA TRP A 251 8.24 19.23 7.63
C TRP A 251 7.46 18.65 6.43
N ALA A 252 6.14 18.84 6.37
CA ALA A 252 5.30 18.36 5.28
C ALA A 252 5.69 18.99 3.93
N ARG A 253 5.95 20.31 3.90
CA ARG A 253 6.44 21.02 2.71
C ARG A 253 7.76 20.44 2.19
N GLN A 254 8.69 20.10 3.09
CA GLN A 254 9.98 19.51 2.74
C GLN A 254 9.86 18.07 2.23
N HIS A 255 8.92 17.27 2.76
CA HIS A 255 8.82 15.83 2.49
C HIS A 255 7.67 15.44 1.55
N ARG A 256 6.90 16.39 1.01
CA ARG A 256 5.72 16.15 0.16
C ARG A 256 5.94 15.21 -1.03
N ARG A 257 7.18 15.14 -1.55
CA ARG A 257 7.54 14.22 -2.65
C ARG A 257 7.85 12.80 -2.19
N GLN A 258 8.36 12.65 -0.96
CA GLN A 258 8.83 11.38 -0.42
C GLN A 258 7.72 10.65 0.36
N ALA A 259 6.83 11.41 1.01
CA ALA A 259 5.69 10.89 1.77
C ALA A 259 4.39 11.66 1.44
N PRO A 260 3.93 11.63 0.18
CA PRO A 260 2.77 12.40 -0.26
C PRO A 260 1.49 12.09 0.52
N TYR A 261 1.23 10.84 0.93
CA TYR A 261 0.02 10.47 1.65
C TYR A 261 -0.01 11.07 3.05
N THR A 262 1.08 10.91 3.79
CA THR A 262 1.25 11.50 5.13
C THR A 262 1.17 13.03 5.05
N CYS A 263 1.85 13.63 4.07
CA CYS A 263 1.86 15.08 3.90
C CYS A 263 0.47 15.62 3.53
N THR A 264 -0.31 14.93 2.68
CA THR A 264 -1.70 15.31 2.39
C THR A 264 -2.55 15.36 3.66
N VAL A 265 -2.45 14.37 4.55
CA VAL A 265 -3.20 14.38 5.82
C VAL A 265 -2.74 15.51 6.74
N LEU A 266 -1.44 15.76 6.84
CA LEU A 266 -0.91 16.87 7.64
C LEU A 266 -1.41 18.22 7.13
N PHE A 267 -1.34 18.47 5.82
CA PHE A 267 -1.87 19.70 5.23
C PHE A 267 -3.38 19.85 5.49
N TYR A 268 -4.15 18.75 5.38
CA TYR A 268 -5.57 18.74 5.72
C TYR A 268 -5.83 19.14 7.18
N GLN A 269 -5.16 18.49 8.14
CA GLN A 269 -5.31 18.79 9.57
C GLN A 269 -4.91 20.23 9.94
N LEU A 270 -3.99 20.80 9.16
CA LEU A 270 -3.49 22.17 9.35
C LEU A 270 -4.32 23.21 8.58
N GLY A 271 -5.36 22.83 7.84
CA GLY A 271 -6.20 23.77 7.09
C GLY A 271 -5.58 24.30 5.78
N HIS A 272 -4.54 23.63 5.26
CA HIS A 272 -3.87 23.95 4.00
C HIS A 272 -4.40 23.07 2.84
N TYR A 273 -5.70 23.15 2.56
CA TYR A 273 -6.37 22.22 1.64
C TYR A 273 -5.84 22.25 0.20
N GLN A 274 -5.39 23.41 -0.30
CA GLN A 274 -4.78 23.51 -1.61
C GLN A 274 -3.44 22.77 -1.69
N GLU A 275 -2.58 22.92 -0.68
CA GLU A 275 -1.32 22.18 -0.59
C GLU A 275 -1.58 20.68 -0.44
N ALA A 276 -2.60 20.29 0.32
CA ALA A 276 -3.01 18.90 0.46
C ALA A 276 -3.44 18.29 -0.89
N LEU A 277 -4.26 19.00 -1.66
CA LEU A 277 -4.74 18.58 -2.97
C LEU A 277 -3.61 18.50 -4.00
N ALA A 278 -2.70 19.47 -4.00
CA ALA A 278 -1.53 19.49 -4.88
C ALA A 278 -0.50 18.40 -4.54
N THR A 279 -0.47 17.93 -3.30
CA THR A 279 0.43 16.87 -2.83
C THR A 279 -0.12 15.47 -3.12
N LEU A 280 -1.45 15.35 -3.22
CA LEU A 280 -2.12 14.07 -3.43
C LEU A 280 -1.73 13.46 -4.80
N PRO A 281 -1.22 12.21 -4.86
CA PRO A 281 -0.76 11.61 -6.11
C PRO A 281 -1.87 11.51 -7.18
N PRO A 282 -1.56 11.74 -8.47
CA PRO A 282 -2.53 11.60 -9.56
C PRO A 282 -2.78 10.12 -9.88
N ARG A 283 -3.61 9.47 -9.06
CA ARG A 283 -4.04 8.07 -9.25
C ARG A 283 -5.55 8.01 -9.50
N PRO A 284 -6.01 8.08 -10.76
CA PRO A 284 -7.43 8.18 -11.06
C PRO A 284 -8.24 6.94 -10.64
N ASN A 285 -7.58 5.77 -10.58
CA ASN A 285 -8.24 4.50 -10.29
C ASN A 285 -8.13 4.08 -8.81
N ASP A 286 -7.51 4.89 -7.94
CA ASP A 286 -7.38 4.57 -6.52
C ASP A 286 -8.57 5.17 -5.75
N PRO A 287 -9.50 4.35 -5.22
CA PRO A 287 -10.73 4.85 -4.60
C PRO A 287 -10.48 5.68 -3.34
N LEU A 288 -9.40 5.41 -2.60
CA LEU A 288 -9.05 6.21 -1.42
C LEU A 288 -8.52 7.58 -1.81
N VAL A 289 -7.68 7.63 -2.86
CA VAL A 289 -7.22 8.91 -3.42
C VAL A 289 -8.39 9.73 -3.93
N GLN A 290 -9.36 9.11 -4.60
CA GLN A 290 -10.56 9.83 -5.05
C GLN A 290 -11.38 10.35 -3.88
N ARG A 291 -11.59 9.55 -2.84
CA ARG A 291 -12.31 9.99 -1.64
C ARG A 291 -11.62 11.15 -0.92
N TRP A 292 -10.29 11.13 -0.80
CA TRP A 292 -9.53 12.27 -0.28
C TRP A 292 -9.64 13.50 -1.18
N ARG A 293 -9.62 13.33 -2.50
CA ARG A 293 -9.81 14.44 -3.45
C ARG A 293 -11.18 15.08 -3.29
N GLU A 294 -12.23 14.26 -3.12
CA GLU A 294 -13.58 14.74 -2.83
C GLU A 294 -13.63 15.53 -1.52
N VAL A 295 -13.10 14.97 -0.42
CA VAL A 295 -12.99 15.67 0.87
C VAL A 295 -12.30 17.02 0.70
N LEU A 296 -11.12 17.05 0.08
CA LEU A 296 -10.33 18.27 -0.08
C LEU A 296 -11.02 19.30 -0.95
N THR A 297 -11.71 18.87 -2.01
CA THR A 297 -12.46 19.77 -2.89
C THR A 297 -13.64 20.40 -2.14
N HIS A 298 -14.34 19.63 -1.30
CA HIS A 298 -15.44 20.16 -0.48
C HIS A 298 -14.94 21.07 0.65
N SER A 299 -13.74 20.85 1.17
CA SER A 299 -13.13 21.69 2.21
C SER A 299 -12.56 23.01 1.68
N LEU A 300 -12.43 23.20 0.36
CA LEU A 300 -11.94 24.47 -0.17
C LEU A 300 -12.99 25.58 0.04
N PRO A 301 -12.64 26.70 0.70
CA PRO A 301 -13.59 27.77 1.02
C PRO A 301 -14.21 28.48 -0.20
N ASN A 302 -13.70 28.20 -1.40
CA ASN A 302 -14.11 28.78 -2.67
C ASN A 302 -14.46 27.74 -3.75
N ALA A 303 -14.71 26.47 -3.38
CA ALA A 303 -15.06 25.46 -4.37
C ALA A 303 -16.42 25.78 -5.02
N VAL A 304 -16.36 26.42 -6.19
CA VAL A 304 -17.46 26.41 -7.14
C VAL A 304 -17.65 24.95 -7.54
N GLN A 305 -18.77 24.35 -7.13
CA GLN A 305 -19.09 22.99 -7.58
C GLN A 305 -19.11 22.98 -9.11
N PRO A 306 -18.45 22.03 -9.78
CA PRO A 306 -18.63 21.86 -11.22
C PRO A 306 -20.12 21.61 -11.47
N ALA A 307 -20.70 22.34 -12.42
CA ALA A 307 -22.07 22.11 -12.86
C ALA A 307 -22.23 20.62 -13.22
N GLN A 308 -23.15 19.94 -12.54
CA GLN A 308 -23.54 18.57 -12.85
C GLN A 308 -24.36 18.52 -14.13
#